data_AF-A0A7S1GVU7-F1
#
_entry.id   AF-A0A7S1GVU7-F1
#
_cell.length_a   1.000
_cell.length_b   1.000
_cell.length_c   1.000
_cell.angle_alpha   90.00
_cell.angle_beta   90.00
_cell.angle_gamma   90.00
#
_symmetry.space_group_name_H-M   'P 1'
#
loop_
_entity.id
_entity.type
_entity.pdbx_description
1 polymer ?
#
loop_
_entity_poly.entity_id
_entity_poly.type
_entity_poly.pdbx_seq_one_letter_code
_entity_poly.pdbx_strand_id
1 'polypeptide(L)'
;HYANCLWLVIITMTTVGYGDEYPSTMLGRIVSVLASLSAVIMLAIVINLVVSKLSLSRQEGKVLDVMDNIQLRKDLKQSAALVLQRWFRTHLKYYKEVTKQAPAAARSGYERIPEFVPMGIKTRGKRIAHLVLSDVNVLEAINAFQEIQQQKFANELAVDVTELVGSLGSKLFAQERKVQALAEQAVRLNKLAMQLAGEA
;
A
#
# COMPACT_ATOMS: atom_id res chain seq x y z
N HIS A 1 -52.71 19.04 19.18
CA HIS A 1 -52.74 18.52 17.80
C HIS A 1 -51.42 18.69 17.04
N TYR A 2 -50.75 19.85 17.04
CA TYR A 2 -49.48 20.03 16.31
C TYR A 2 -48.32 19.12 16.75
N ALA A 3 -48.20 18.83 18.06
CA ALA A 3 -47.15 17.96 18.59
C ALA A 3 -47.19 16.54 18.01
N ASN A 4 -48.37 15.93 17.86
CA ASN A 4 -48.53 14.60 17.28
C ASN A 4 -48.16 14.60 15.78
N CYS A 5 -48.45 15.68 15.06
CA CYS A 5 -48.03 15.83 13.66
C CYS A 5 -46.51 15.93 13.53
N LEU A 6 -45.85 16.70 14.41
CA LEU A 6 -44.38 16.76 14.45
C LEU A 6 -43.76 15.41 14.79
N TRP A 7 -44.32 14.71 15.79
CA TRP A 7 -43.88 13.37 16.16
C TRP A 7 -43.97 12.41 14.97
N LEU A 8 -45.13 12.36 14.30
CA LEU A 8 -45.36 11.58 13.09
C LEU A 8 -44.34 11.89 11.98
N VAL A 9 -44.06 13.17 11.73
CA VAL A 9 -43.10 13.58 10.69
C VAL A 9 -41.67 13.15 11.06
N ILE A 10 -41.26 13.30 12.33
CA ILE A 10 -39.93 12.90 12.79
C ILE A 10 -39.74 11.39 12.66
N ILE A 11 -40.67 10.56 13.14
CA ILE A 11 -40.57 9.09 13.08
C ILE A 11 -40.63 8.56 11.64
N THR A 12 -41.28 9.29 10.73
CA THR A 12 -41.36 8.95 9.31
C THR A 12 -40.07 9.34 8.58
N MET A 13 -39.50 10.53 8.88
CA MET A 13 -38.22 11.00 8.34
C MET A 13 -37.05 10.10 8.73
N THR A 14 -37.05 9.62 9.98
CA THR A 14 -36.03 8.69 10.49
C THR A 14 -36.28 7.25 10.08
N THR A 15 -37.32 6.97 9.28
CA THR A 15 -37.70 5.63 8.81
C THR A 15 -38.02 4.62 9.93
N VAL A 16 -38.29 5.09 11.15
CA VAL A 16 -38.62 4.23 12.30
C VAL A 16 -40.05 3.72 12.21
N GLY A 17 -41.02 4.63 11.99
CA GLY A 17 -42.42 4.28 11.71
C GLY A 17 -43.11 3.41 12.76
N TYR A 18 -43.24 3.88 14.00
CA TYR A 18 -43.92 3.13 15.09
C TYR A 18 -45.39 2.80 14.80
N GLY A 19 -46.07 3.62 13.99
CA GLY A 19 -47.47 3.38 13.59
C GLY A 19 -48.51 3.71 14.67
N ASP A 20 -48.09 4.42 15.72
CA ASP A 20 -48.93 4.94 16.80
C ASP A 20 -49.87 6.06 16.32
N GLU A 21 -49.39 6.91 15.42
CA GLU A 21 -50.17 7.94 14.74
C GLU A 21 -50.05 7.74 13.21
N TYR A 22 -51.12 7.96 12.45
CA TYR A 22 -51.10 7.83 10.99
C TYR A 22 -52.01 8.87 10.32
N PRO A 23 -51.64 9.36 9.12
CA PRO A 23 -52.46 10.33 8.41
C PRO A 23 -53.74 9.67 7.88
N SER A 24 -54.89 10.07 8.43
CA SER A 24 -56.21 9.61 7.96
C SER A 24 -56.61 10.23 6.63
N THR A 25 -56.16 11.47 6.33
CA THR A 25 -56.50 12.21 5.12
C THR A 25 -55.58 11.87 3.94
N MET A 26 -56.10 11.98 2.71
CA MET A 26 -55.32 11.77 1.49
C MET A 26 -54.14 12.75 1.40
N LEU A 27 -54.34 14.01 1.76
CA LEU A 27 -53.28 15.03 1.77
C LEU A 27 -52.18 14.70 2.78
N GLY A 28 -52.54 14.22 3.98
CA GLY A 28 -51.56 13.80 4.98
C GLY A 28 -50.69 12.63 4.51
N ARG A 29 -51.28 11.68 3.76
CA ARG A 29 -50.54 10.56 3.15
C ARG A 29 -49.57 11.00 2.07
N ILE A 30 -49.94 11.98 1.25
CA ILE A 30 -49.03 12.55 0.25
C ILE A 30 -47.86 13.25 0.94
N VAL A 31 -48.13 14.04 1.98
CA VAL A 31 -47.09 14.72 2.76
C VAL A 31 -46.15 13.70 3.42
N SER A 32 -46.64 12.60 3.98
CA SER A 32 -45.77 11.57 4.57
C SER A 32 -44.86 10.89 3.54
N VAL A 33 -45.35 10.67 2.32
CA VAL A 33 -44.52 10.12 1.23
C VAL A 33 -43.44 11.12 0.80
N LEU A 34 -43.82 12.38 0.56
CA LEU A 34 -42.86 13.43 0.20
C LEU A 34 -41.81 13.66 1.29
N ALA A 35 -42.24 13.62 2.55
CA ALA A 35 -41.39 13.67 3.72
C ALA A 35 -40.34 12.55 3.67
N SER A 36 -40.75 11.29 3.54
CA SER A 36 -39.82 10.15 3.47
C SER A 36 -38.83 10.26 2.29
N LEU A 37 -39.29 10.73 1.11
CA LEU A 37 -38.42 10.92 -0.05
C LEU A 37 -37.37 12.02 0.20
N SER A 38 -37.77 13.14 0.78
CA SER A 38 -36.85 14.23 1.11
C SER A 38 -35.80 13.82 2.16
N ALA A 39 -36.17 12.93 3.10
CA ALA A 39 -35.23 12.37 4.08
C ALA A 39 -34.10 11.58 3.41
N VAL A 40 -34.44 10.76 2.41
CA VAL A 40 -33.45 9.97 1.64
C VAL A 40 -32.52 10.89 0.84
N ILE A 41 -33.06 11.94 0.21
CA ILE A 41 -32.25 12.92 -0.53
C ILE A 41 -31.28 13.64 0.42
N MET A 42 -31.77 14.07 1.59
CA MET A 42 -30.95 14.73 2.60
C MET A 42 -29.84 13.80 3.11
N LEU A 43 -30.16 12.54 3.37
CA LEU A 43 -29.20 11.54 3.80
C LEU A 43 -28.09 11.34 2.74
N ALA A 44 -28.45 11.27 1.45
CA ALA A 44 -27.48 11.15 0.38
C ALA A 44 -26.51 12.34 0.32
N ILE A 45 -27.01 13.57 0.51
CA ILE A 45 -26.18 14.77 0.57
C ILE A 45 -25.22 14.70 1.77
N VAL A 46 -25.74 14.36 2.95
CA VAL A 46 -24.91 14.25 4.17
C VAL A 46 -23.82 13.19 3.99
N ILE A 47 -24.15 12.02 3.45
CA ILE A 47 -23.16 10.96 3.16
C ILE A 47 -22.08 11.50 2.20
N ASN A 48 -22.48 12.15 1.11
CA ASN A 48 -21.52 12.72 0.15
C ASN A 48 -20.62 13.79 0.78
N LEU A 49 -21.15 14.64 1.67
CA LEU A 49 -20.36 15.63 2.39
C LEU A 49 -19.37 14.97 3.35
N VAL A 50 -19.81 13.96 4.10
CA VAL A 50 -18.95 13.18 4.99
C VAL A 50 -17.85 12.49 4.19
N VAL A 51 -18.19 11.83 3.09
CA VAL A 51 -17.22 11.23 2.17
C VAL A 51 -16.26 12.28 1.63
N SER A 52 -16.72 13.47 1.24
CA SER A 52 -15.85 14.54 0.74
C SER A 52 -14.93 15.13 1.81
N LYS A 53 -15.33 15.12 3.08
CA LYS A 53 -14.51 15.61 4.20
C LYS A 53 -13.55 14.55 4.73
N LEU A 54 -13.94 13.28 4.69
CA LEU A 54 -13.11 12.15 5.07
C LEU A 54 -12.22 11.65 3.91
N SER A 55 -12.59 11.95 2.67
CA SER A 55 -11.70 11.77 1.52
C SER A 55 -10.56 12.74 1.71
N LEU A 56 -9.41 12.21 2.13
CA LEU A 56 -8.15 12.91 2.22
C LEU A 56 -8.01 13.86 1.04
N SER A 57 -7.81 15.15 1.35
CA SER A 57 -7.50 16.12 0.31
C SER A 57 -6.32 15.57 -0.48
N ARG A 58 -6.31 15.69 -1.82
CA ARG A 58 -5.26 15.09 -2.68
C ARG A 58 -3.83 15.44 -2.22
N GLN A 59 -3.68 16.54 -1.49
CA GLN A 59 -2.43 16.95 -0.85
C GLN A 59 -2.08 16.10 0.37
N GLU A 60 -3.04 15.82 1.26
CA GLU A 60 -2.85 14.96 2.44
C GLU A 60 -2.54 13.52 2.03
N GLY A 61 -3.23 12.98 1.01
CA GLY A 61 -2.95 11.64 0.51
C GLY A 61 -1.51 11.47 0.01
N LYS A 62 -0.96 12.49 -0.66
CA LYS A 62 0.46 12.50 -1.06
C LYS A 62 1.41 12.58 0.14
N VAL A 63 1.06 13.37 1.15
CA VAL A 63 1.88 13.47 2.37
C VAL A 63 1.88 12.15 3.12
N LEU A 64 0.75 11.44 3.20
CA LEU A 64 0.68 10.10 3.80
C LEU A 64 1.54 9.09 3.04
N ASP A 65 1.46 9.06 1.71
CA ASP A 65 2.31 8.19 0.89
C ASP A 65 3.81 8.49 1.11
N VAL A 66 4.19 9.78 1.16
CA VAL A 66 5.56 10.18 1.48
C VAL A 66 5.95 9.76 2.91
N MET A 67 5.05 9.91 3.89
CA MET A 67 5.27 9.52 5.27
C MET A 67 5.50 8.01 5.38
N ASP A 68 4.65 7.19 4.75
CA ASP A 68 4.74 5.73 4.73
C ASP A 68 6.08 5.29 4.12
N ASN A 69 6.50 5.92 3.03
CA ASN A 69 7.80 5.68 2.40
C ASN A 69 8.98 6.05 3.31
N ILE A 70 8.89 7.17 4.04
CA ILE A 70 9.91 7.57 5.02
C ILE A 70 9.98 6.56 6.16
N GLN A 71 8.84 6.07 6.63
CA GLN A 71 8.76 5.13 7.74
C GLN A 71 9.36 3.77 7.36
N LEU A 72 9.00 3.23 6.19
CA LEU A 72 9.61 2.01 5.64
C LEU A 72 11.13 2.13 5.53
N ARG A 73 11.65 3.28 5.08
CA ARG A 73 13.10 3.51 4.99
C ARG A 73 13.75 3.55 6.38
N LYS A 74 13.08 4.05 7.41
CA LYS A 74 13.58 4.04 8.79
C LYS A 74 13.63 2.61 9.33
N ASP A 75 12.54 1.86 9.18
CA ASP A 75 12.43 0.48 9.67
C ASP A 75 13.44 -0.46 8.98
N LEU A 76 13.69 -0.24 7.69
CA LEU A 76 14.71 -0.96 6.92
C LEU A 76 16.11 -0.69 7.46
N LYS A 77 16.46 0.56 7.75
CA LYS A 77 17.76 0.92 8.34
C LYS A 77 17.91 0.37 9.75
N GLN A 78 16.86 0.43 10.56
CA GLN A 78 16.85 -0.10 11.92
C GLN A 78 17.02 -1.62 11.92
N SER A 79 16.30 -2.31 11.04
CA SER A 79 16.39 -3.77 10.89
C SER A 79 17.75 -4.19 10.36
N ALA A 80 18.32 -3.47 9.39
CA ALA A 80 19.70 -3.69 8.93
C ALA A 80 20.71 -3.54 10.08
N ALA A 81 20.55 -2.51 10.92
CA ALA A 81 21.40 -2.31 12.09
C ALA A 81 21.26 -3.47 13.10
N LEU A 82 20.04 -3.97 13.34
CA LEU A 82 19.79 -5.13 14.21
C LEU A 82 20.46 -6.40 13.68
N VAL A 83 20.35 -6.67 12.37
CA VAL A 83 21.04 -7.81 11.73
C VAL A 83 22.54 -7.71 11.97
N LEU A 84 23.15 -6.55 11.70
CA LEU A 84 24.58 -6.34 11.90
C LEU A 84 24.99 -6.46 13.36
N GLN A 85 24.22 -5.88 14.29
CA GLN A 85 24.49 -5.95 15.73
C GLN A 85 24.43 -7.39 16.25
N ARG A 86 23.37 -8.14 15.90
CA ARG A 86 23.19 -9.53 16.32
C ARG A 86 24.26 -10.41 15.71
N TRP A 87 24.54 -10.26 14.40
CA TRP A 87 25.61 -10.97 13.72
C TRP A 87 26.98 -10.72 14.36
N PHE A 88 27.33 -9.44 14.60
CA PHE A 88 28.62 -9.07 15.18
C PHE A 88 28.75 -9.61 16.61
N ARG A 89 27.69 -9.53 17.42
CA ARG A 89 27.67 -10.06 18.79
C ARG A 89 27.88 -11.57 18.82
N THR A 90 27.21 -12.32 17.95
CA THR A 90 27.39 -13.77 17.82
C THR A 90 28.80 -14.11 17.34
N HIS A 91 29.30 -13.39 16.34
CA HIS A 91 30.65 -13.57 15.80
C HIS A 91 31.72 -13.35 16.89
N LEU A 92 31.58 -12.32 17.72
CA LEU A 92 32.51 -12.05 18.82
C LEU A 92 32.46 -13.12 19.92
N LYS A 93 31.27 -13.63 20.26
CA LYS A 93 31.14 -14.75 21.20
C LYS A 93 31.89 -15.98 20.70
N TYR A 94 31.66 -16.34 19.43
CA TYR A 94 32.36 -17.44 18.79
C TYR A 94 33.88 -17.24 18.81
N TYR A 95 34.37 -16.05 18.44
CA TYR A 95 35.81 -15.78 18.44
C TYR A 95 36.42 -15.96 19.84
N LYS A 96 35.75 -15.45 20.88
CA LYS A 96 36.18 -15.57 22.28
C LYS A 96 36.19 -17.02 22.77
N GLU A 97 35.24 -17.84 22.36
CA GLU A 97 35.22 -19.27 22.70
C GLU A 97 36.36 -20.05 22.02
N VAL A 98 36.64 -19.75 20.75
CA VAL A 98 37.79 -20.34 20.03
C VAL A 98 39.11 -19.92 20.67
N THR A 99 39.23 -18.69 21.18
CA THR A 99 40.44 -18.26 21.89
C THR A 99 40.56 -18.85 23.30
N LYS A 100 39.43 -19.12 23.97
CA LYS A 100 39.40 -19.76 25.31
C LYS A 100 39.74 -21.26 25.27
N GLN A 101 39.38 -21.96 24.21
CA GLN A 101 39.74 -23.37 24.01
C GLN A 101 41.17 -23.57 23.49
N ALA A 102 41.92 -22.50 23.24
CA ALA A 102 43.35 -22.61 23.00
C ALA A 102 44.04 -23.15 24.27
N PRO A 103 44.78 -24.27 24.19
CA PRO A 103 45.33 -24.94 25.36
C PRO A 103 46.26 -24.01 26.15
N ALA A 104 46.24 -24.17 27.49
CA ALA A 104 47.07 -23.42 28.44
C ALA A 104 48.59 -23.46 28.13
N ALA A 105 49.03 -24.37 27.25
CA ALA A 105 50.39 -24.46 26.73
C ALA A 105 50.86 -23.21 25.97
N ALA A 106 49.98 -22.37 25.43
CA ALA A 106 50.37 -21.14 24.72
C ALA A 106 50.70 -19.95 25.65
N ARG A 107 50.58 -20.11 26.98
CA ARG A 107 50.87 -19.05 27.97
C ARG A 107 52.26 -19.15 28.60
N SER A 108 52.97 -20.27 28.45
CA SER A 108 54.34 -20.45 28.95
C SER A 108 55.33 -20.23 27.80
N GLY A 109 56.24 -19.29 27.99
CA GLY A 109 57.10 -18.71 26.95
C GLY A 109 58.19 -19.60 26.33
N TYR A 110 57.94 -20.87 26.02
CA TYR A 110 58.86 -21.68 25.21
C TYR A 110 58.14 -22.59 24.20
N GLU A 111 58.30 -22.22 22.92
CA GLU A 111 58.47 -23.08 21.74
C GLU A 111 57.96 -24.53 21.79
N ARG A 112 56.64 -24.72 21.86
CA ARG A 112 56.00 -25.75 21.03
C ARG A 112 54.83 -25.13 20.32
N ILE A 113 55.04 -24.88 19.03
CA ILE A 113 53.97 -24.56 18.09
C ILE A 113 53.00 -25.75 18.21
N PRO A 114 51.80 -25.62 18.79
CA PRO A 114 50.81 -26.67 18.63
C PRO A 114 50.69 -26.87 17.13
N GLU A 115 50.76 -28.10 16.64
CA GLU A 115 50.55 -28.38 15.23
C GLU A 115 49.21 -27.77 14.87
N PHE A 116 49.29 -26.57 14.33
CA PHE A 116 48.17 -25.72 14.02
C PHE A 116 47.62 -26.42 12.81
N VAL A 117 46.72 -27.40 13.01
CA VAL A 117 46.01 -28.04 11.91
C VAL A 117 45.51 -26.86 11.09
N PRO A 118 46.09 -26.58 9.90
CA PRO A 118 45.79 -25.36 9.20
C PRO A 118 44.41 -25.61 8.62
N MET A 119 43.38 -25.36 9.43
CA MET A 119 42.01 -25.35 8.97
C MET A 119 41.96 -24.17 8.02
N GLY A 120 42.05 -24.50 6.72
CA GLY A 120 42.13 -23.54 5.64
C GLY A 120 41.14 -22.41 5.86
N ILE A 121 41.58 -21.20 5.58
CA ILE A 121 40.83 -19.95 5.79
C ILE A 121 39.39 -20.06 5.24
N LYS A 122 39.21 -20.79 4.13
CA LYS A 122 37.92 -21.11 3.51
C LYS A 122 37.01 -22.01 4.36
N THR A 123 37.57 -23.05 4.99
CA THR A 123 36.83 -24.01 5.83
C THR A 123 36.41 -23.38 7.15
N ARG A 124 37.24 -22.48 7.68
CA ARG A 124 36.95 -21.70 8.89
C ARG A 124 35.78 -20.74 8.69
N GLY A 125 35.78 -19.97 7.59
CA GLY A 125 34.68 -19.05 7.25
C GLY A 125 33.33 -19.76 7.06
N LYS A 126 33.31 -20.94 6.42
CA LYS A 126 32.09 -21.74 6.25
C LYS A 126 31.49 -22.24 7.57
N ARG A 127 32.31 -22.71 8.52
CA ARG A 127 31.81 -23.12 9.85
C ARG A 127 31.29 -21.94 10.66
N ILE A 128 31.97 -20.81 10.61
CA ILE A 128 31.53 -19.58 11.29
C ILE A 128 30.17 -19.14 10.76
N ALA A 129 30.01 -19.12 9.43
CA ALA A 129 28.73 -18.78 8.80
C ALA A 129 27.61 -19.71 9.26
N HIS A 130 27.83 -21.03 9.24
CA HIS A 130 26.83 -21.99 9.69
C HIS A 130 26.49 -21.88 11.18
N LEU A 131 27.46 -21.50 12.03
CA LEU A 131 27.24 -21.33 13.46
C LEU A 131 26.48 -20.03 13.77
N VAL A 132 26.83 -18.94 13.08
CA VAL A 132 26.13 -17.65 13.22
C VAL A 132 24.72 -17.71 12.62
N LEU A 133 24.54 -18.44 11.52
CA LEU A 133 23.23 -18.67 10.91
C LEU A 133 22.38 -19.71 11.65
N SER A 134 22.93 -20.39 12.66
CA SER A 134 22.14 -21.26 13.54
C SER A 134 21.56 -20.52 14.75
N ASP A 135 22.01 -19.30 15.02
CA ASP A 135 21.43 -18.48 16.09
C ASP A 135 20.04 -17.97 15.71
N VAL A 136 19.04 -18.36 16.50
CA VAL A 136 17.63 -17.97 16.32
C VAL A 136 17.47 -16.45 16.27
N ASN A 137 18.20 -15.71 17.11
CA ASN A 137 18.14 -14.24 17.14
C ASN A 137 18.66 -13.62 15.82
N VAL A 138 19.67 -14.20 15.20
CA VAL A 138 20.22 -13.69 13.94
C VAL A 138 19.25 -13.99 12.80
N LEU A 139 18.70 -15.20 12.76
CA LEU A 139 17.70 -15.61 11.78
C LEU A 139 16.43 -14.76 11.86
N GLU A 140 15.93 -14.49 13.06
CA GLU A 140 14.76 -13.62 13.27
C GLU A 140 15.01 -12.21 12.73
N ALA A 141 16.19 -11.63 12.98
CA ALA A 141 16.51 -10.30 12.45
C ALA A 141 16.68 -10.31 10.92
N ILE A 142 17.27 -11.37 10.35
CA ILE A 142 17.38 -11.53 8.91
C ILE A 142 16.00 -11.66 8.27
N ASN A 143 15.11 -12.45 8.87
CA ASN A 143 13.75 -12.63 8.38
C ASN A 143 12.97 -11.31 8.45
N ALA A 144 13.01 -10.60 9.57
CA ALA A 144 12.38 -9.28 9.72
C ALA A 144 12.92 -8.25 8.71
N PHE A 145 14.23 -8.24 8.47
CA PHE A 145 14.83 -7.38 7.44
C PHE A 145 14.37 -7.75 6.03
N GLN A 146 14.29 -9.05 5.73
CA GLN A 146 13.82 -9.55 4.44
C GLN A 146 12.35 -9.20 4.19
N GLU A 147 11.49 -9.32 5.19
CA GLU A 147 10.07 -8.92 5.11
C GLU A 147 9.94 -7.44 4.76
N ILE A 148 10.69 -6.55 5.43
CA ILE A 148 10.67 -5.11 5.17
C ILE A 148 11.22 -4.79 3.77
N GLN A 149 12.26 -5.51 3.32
CA GLN A 149 12.80 -5.35 1.96
C GLN A 149 11.78 -5.77 0.90
N GLN A 150 11.07 -6.88 1.11
CA GLN A 150 10.00 -7.32 0.21
C GLN A 150 8.86 -6.32 0.18
N GLN A 151 8.49 -5.75 1.33
CA GLN A 151 7.46 -4.72 1.41
C GLN A 151 7.87 -3.43 0.67
N LYS A 152 9.12 -2.99 0.82
CA LYS A 152 9.64 -1.84 0.06
C LYS A 152 9.63 -2.09 -1.44
N PHE A 153 10.03 -3.29 -1.87
CA PHE A 153 10.01 -3.68 -3.28
C PHE A 153 8.59 -3.72 -3.85
N ALA A 154 7.63 -4.28 -3.11
CA ALA A 154 6.23 -4.31 -3.53
C ALA A 154 5.65 -2.89 -3.70
N ASN A 155 5.99 -1.97 -2.80
CA ASN A 155 5.57 -0.57 -2.91
C ASN A 155 6.22 0.16 -4.09
N GLU A 156 7.53 -0.02 -4.30
CA GLU A 156 8.23 0.56 -5.47
C GLU A 156 7.64 0.02 -6.78
N LEU A 157 7.36 -1.28 -6.86
CA LEU A 157 6.74 -1.89 -8.04
C LEU A 157 5.32 -1.37 -8.29
N ALA A 158 4.52 -1.16 -7.24
CA ALA A 158 3.16 -0.64 -7.38
C ALA A 158 3.15 0.78 -7.95
N VAL A 159 4.10 1.63 -7.53
CA VAL A 159 4.27 2.99 -8.06
C VAL A 159 4.71 2.94 -9.53
N ASP A 160 5.73 2.14 -9.86
CA ASP A 160 6.25 2.02 -11.22
C ASP A 160 5.19 1.49 -12.20
N VAL A 161 4.41 0.48 -11.80
CA VAL A 161 3.31 -0.06 -12.62
C VAL A 161 2.23 0.99 -12.85
N THR A 162 1.89 1.77 -11.83
CA THR A 162 0.90 2.85 -11.96
C THR A 162 1.38 3.94 -12.93
N GLU A 163 2.66 4.32 -12.85
CA GLU A 163 3.27 5.28 -13.78
C GLU A 163 3.31 4.75 -15.21
N LEU A 164 3.66 3.46 -15.38
CA LEU A 164 3.68 2.80 -16.67
C LEU A 164 2.28 2.74 -17.29
N VAL A 165 1.25 2.37 -16.53
CA VAL A 165 -0.15 2.38 -16.97
C VAL A 165 -0.59 3.78 -17.38
N GLY A 166 -0.23 4.82 -16.61
CA GLY A 166 -0.49 6.21 -16.98
C GLY A 166 0.19 6.62 -18.29
N SER A 167 1.46 6.24 -18.46
CA SER A 167 2.23 6.49 -19.68
C SER A 167 1.64 5.78 -20.90
N LEU A 168 1.31 4.49 -20.80
CA LEU A 168 0.65 3.75 -21.88
C LEU A 168 -0.72 4.34 -22.20
N GLY A 169 -1.53 4.66 -21.19
CA GLY A 169 -2.83 5.31 -21.37
C GLY A 169 -2.70 6.60 -22.17
N SER A 170 -1.74 7.47 -21.81
CA SER A 170 -1.49 8.72 -22.52
C SER A 170 -1.10 8.52 -24.00
N LYS A 171 -0.26 7.50 -24.29
CA LYS A 171 0.15 7.16 -25.66
C LYS A 171 -1.02 6.58 -26.46
N LEU A 172 -1.85 5.74 -25.84
CA LEU A 172 -3.03 5.17 -26.45
C LEU A 172 -4.04 6.26 -26.84
N PHE A 173 -4.34 7.19 -25.93
CA PHE A 173 -5.22 8.33 -26.21
C PHE A 173 -4.67 9.26 -27.31
N ALA A 174 -3.35 9.41 -27.40
CA ALA A 174 -2.75 10.16 -28.49
C ALA A 174 -2.92 9.45 -29.84
N GLN A 175 -2.80 8.13 -29.87
CA GLN A 175 -2.97 7.32 -31.08
C GLN A 175 -4.43 7.25 -31.51
N GLU A 176 -5.37 7.09 -30.57
CA GLU A 176 -6.80 7.06 -30.85
C GLU A 176 -7.27 8.37 -31.50
N ARG A 177 -6.78 9.52 -31.00
CA ARG A 177 -7.03 10.83 -31.63
C ARG A 177 -6.49 10.93 -33.07
N LYS A 178 -5.31 10.37 -33.35
CA LYS A 178 -4.77 10.33 -34.72
C LYS A 178 -5.64 9.48 -35.64
N VAL A 179 -6.12 8.33 -35.15
CA VAL A 179 -7.00 7.44 -35.93
C VAL A 179 -8.33 8.12 -36.21
N GLN A 180 -8.94 8.79 -35.23
CA GLN A 180 -10.18 9.55 -35.43
C GLN A 180 -10.00 10.67 -36.47
N ALA A 181 -8.89 11.41 -36.41
CA ALA A 181 -8.59 12.45 -37.40
C ALA A 181 -8.46 11.89 -38.83
N LEU A 182 -7.80 10.73 -38.99
CA LEU A 182 -7.70 10.05 -40.29
C LEU A 182 -9.07 9.56 -40.78
N ALA A 183 -9.91 9.02 -39.89
CA ALA A 183 -11.28 8.61 -40.23
C ALA A 183 -12.12 9.79 -40.73
N GLU A 184 -12.03 10.95 -40.07
CA GLU A 184 -12.69 12.17 -40.53
C GLU A 184 -12.19 12.63 -41.91
N GLN A 185 -10.88 12.58 -42.15
CA GLN A 185 -10.31 12.91 -43.45
C GLN A 185 -10.81 11.98 -44.56
N ALA A 186 -10.87 10.67 -44.30
CA ALA A 186 -11.38 9.69 -45.26
C ALA A 186 -12.86 9.95 -45.61
N VAL A 187 -13.70 10.27 -44.61
CA VAL A 187 -15.10 10.62 -44.84
C VAL A 187 -15.23 11.91 -45.67
N ARG A 188 -14.43 12.93 -45.37
CA ARG A 188 -14.39 14.18 -46.16
C ARG A 188 -14.01 13.92 -47.62
N LEU A 189 -12.97 13.11 -47.86
CA LEU A 189 -12.53 12.74 -49.20
C LEU A 189 -13.62 11.99 -49.96
N ASN A 190 -14.28 11.01 -49.32
CA ASN A 190 -15.36 10.27 -49.96
C ASN A 190 -16.55 11.18 -50.32
N LYS A 191 -16.86 12.17 -49.48
CA LYS A 191 -17.90 13.16 -49.76
C LYS A 191 -17.56 14.04 -50.96
N LEU A 192 -16.30 14.49 -51.08
CA LEU A 192 -15.83 15.26 -52.24
C LEU A 192 -15.85 14.43 -53.53
N ALA A 193 -15.44 13.16 -53.46
CA ALA A 193 -15.48 12.25 -54.60
C ALA A 193 -16.91 12.03 -55.12
N MET A 194 -17.89 11.86 -54.22
CA MET A 194 -19.31 11.78 -54.60
C MET A 194 -19.82 13.07 -55.26
N GLN A 195 -19.39 14.24 -54.80
CA GLN A 195 -19.79 15.51 -55.42
C GLN A 195 -19.28 15.62 -56.85
N LEU A 196 -18.02 15.27 -57.10
CA LEU A 196 -17.43 15.29 -58.44
C LEU A 196 -18.05 14.24 -59.37
N ALA A 197 -18.40 13.05 -58.87
CA ALA A 197 -19.04 12.01 -59.66
C ALA A 197 -20.51 12.30 -60.01
N GLY A 198 -21.20 13.14 -59.23
CA GLY A 198 -22.57 13.58 -59.52
C GLY A 198 -22.67 14.77 -60.48
N GLU A 199 -21.56 15.44 -60.77
CA GLU A 199 -21.47 16.56 -61.72
C GLU A 199 -20.97 16.13 -63.13
N ALA A 200 -20.61 14.86 -63.32
CA ALA A 200 -20.18 14.27 -64.60
C ALA A 200 -21.30 13.44 -65.25
#